data_AF-A0A8I1YPC0-F1
#
_entry.id   AF-A0A8I1YPC0-F1
#
_cell.length_a   1.000
_cell.length_b   1.000
_cell.length_c   1.000
_cell.angle_alpha   90.00
_cell.angle_beta   90.00
_cell.angle_gamma   90.00
#
_symmetry.space_group_name_H-M   'P 1'
#
loop_
_entity.id
_entity.type
_entity.pdbx_description
1 polymer ?
#
loop_
_entity_poly.entity_id
_entity_poly.type
_entity_poly.pdbx_seq_one_letter_code
_entity_poly.pdbx_strand_id
1 'polypeptide(L)'
;MTPDETFEAVRSKVRGEIERHFKQVLNRPEILNRIGENVIVFDFIRPEVANEIFDQMVDNLLKDVNSLGYDVTLSSAAREVLRGLCLADLSNGGRGIRNQVESHLINPLSRALFDNGAGAGRRYRIESVRPGPSTTIELVSEPPP
;
A
#
# COMPACT_ATOMS: atom_id res chain seq x y z
N MET A 1 -22.44 -1.69 0.72
CA MET A 1 -21.72 -0.63 1.43
C MET A 1 -20.76 -0.02 0.42
N THR A 2 -20.55 1.30 0.44
CA THR A 2 -19.61 1.98 -0.48
C THR A 2 -18.61 2.85 0.29
N PRO A 3 -17.44 3.14 -0.30
CA PRO A 3 -16.42 4.00 0.34
C PRO A 3 -16.89 5.44 0.62
N ASP A 4 -17.93 5.90 -0.07
CA ASP A 4 -18.51 7.25 0.11
C ASP A 4 -19.38 7.36 1.37
N GLU A 5 -19.73 6.24 1.99
CA GLU A 5 -20.53 6.23 3.22
C GLU A 5 -19.69 6.67 4.43
N THR A 6 -20.35 7.25 5.44
CA THR A 6 -19.70 7.54 6.71
C THR A 6 -19.33 6.25 7.42
N PHE A 7 -18.25 6.28 8.21
CA PHE A 7 -17.85 5.13 9.03
C PHE A 7 -19.00 4.62 9.91
N GLU A 8 -19.82 5.52 10.45
CA GLU A 8 -20.98 5.18 11.28
C GLU A 8 -22.03 4.40 10.50
N ALA A 9 -22.30 4.79 9.25
CA ALA A 9 -23.22 4.08 8.37
C ALA A 9 -22.68 2.69 8.00
N VAL A 10 -21.39 2.59 7.66
CA VAL A 10 -20.72 1.31 7.39
C VAL A 10 -20.78 0.40 8.62
N ARG A 11 -20.40 0.92 9.79
CA ARG A 11 -20.43 0.19 11.08
C ARG A 11 -21.82 -0.33 11.41
N SER A 12 -22.85 0.51 11.25
CA SER A 12 -24.23 0.14 11.49
C SER A 12 -24.68 -1.00 10.56
N LYS A 13 -24.40 -0.89 9.26
CA LYS A 13 -24.76 -1.93 8.28
C LYS A 13 -24.00 -3.24 8.53
N VAL A 14 -22.71 -3.19 8.85
CA VAL A 14 -21.91 -4.39 9.17
C VAL A 14 -22.49 -5.10 10.40
N ARG A 15 -22.78 -4.35 11.46
CA ARG A 15 -23.38 -4.91 12.67
C ARG A 15 -24.77 -5.51 12.41
N GLY A 16 -25.59 -4.82 11.63
CA GLY A 16 -26.90 -5.34 11.21
C GLY A 16 -26.80 -6.65 10.42
N GLU A 17 -25.86 -6.75 9.48
CA GLU A 17 -25.65 -7.99 8.72
C GLU A 17 -25.10 -9.14 9.58
N ILE A 18 -24.20 -8.85 10.53
CA ILE A 18 -23.74 -9.84 11.51
C ILE A 18 -24.94 -10.36 12.31
N GLU A 19 -25.75 -9.47 12.87
CA GLU A 19 -26.95 -9.85 13.62
C GLU A 19 -27.91 -10.73 12.80
N ARG A 20 -28.22 -10.28 11.58
CA ARG A 20 -29.09 -11.00 10.65
C ARG A 20 -28.53 -12.39 10.35
N HIS A 21 -27.24 -12.49 10.09
CA HIS A 21 -26.58 -13.77 9.78
C HIS A 21 -26.67 -14.74 10.97
N PHE A 22 -26.35 -14.31 12.19
CA PHE A 22 -26.42 -15.18 13.37
C PHE A 22 -27.85 -15.59 13.75
N LYS A 23 -28.81 -14.67 13.66
CA LYS A 23 -30.21 -14.92 14.03
C LYS A 23 -30.97 -15.73 12.96
N GLN A 24 -30.76 -15.44 11.68
CA GLN A 24 -31.61 -15.95 10.59
C GLN A 24 -30.93 -17.00 9.72
N VAL A 25 -29.60 -16.96 9.54
CA VAL A 25 -28.88 -17.89 8.66
C VAL A 25 -28.29 -19.05 9.47
N LEU A 26 -27.50 -18.72 10.49
CA LEU A 26 -26.93 -19.72 11.41
C LEU A 26 -27.96 -20.27 12.40
N ASN A 27 -29.04 -19.51 12.66
CA ASN A 27 -30.06 -19.83 13.67
C ASN A 27 -29.44 -20.15 15.05
N ARG A 28 -28.45 -19.35 15.45
CA ARG A 28 -27.62 -19.49 16.65
C ARG A 28 -27.35 -18.13 17.31
N PRO A 29 -28.40 -17.44 17.81
CA PRO A 29 -28.25 -16.12 18.43
C PRO A 29 -27.37 -16.12 19.69
N GLU A 30 -27.22 -17.26 20.36
CA GLU A 30 -26.38 -17.41 21.55
C GLU A 30 -24.88 -17.25 21.26
N ILE A 31 -24.42 -17.52 20.03
CA ILE A 31 -23.04 -17.27 19.63
C ILE A 31 -22.78 -15.76 19.58
N LEU A 32 -23.73 -15.00 19.02
CA LEU A 32 -23.64 -13.55 19.02
C LEU A 32 -23.62 -12.99 20.45
N ASN A 33 -24.43 -13.54 21.35
CA ASN A 33 -24.42 -13.14 22.77
C ASN A 33 -23.10 -13.46 23.48
N ARG A 34 -22.38 -14.52 23.06
CA ARG A 34 -21.03 -14.84 23.57
C ARG A 34 -19.96 -13.88 23.05
N ILE A 35 -20.08 -13.45 21.79
CA ILE A 35 -19.21 -12.40 21.22
C ILE A 35 -19.53 -11.06 21.88
N GLY A 36 -20.81 -10.79 22.16
CA GLY A 36 -21.30 -9.57 22.77
C GLY A 36 -20.93 -8.35 21.92
N GLU A 37 -20.45 -7.30 22.58
CA GLU A 37 -20.04 -6.05 21.93
C GLU A 37 -18.63 -6.07 21.32
N ASN A 38 -17.93 -7.23 21.36
CA ASN A 38 -16.53 -7.36 20.95
C ASN A 38 -16.32 -7.40 19.42
N VAL A 39 -17.21 -6.77 18.65
CA VAL A 39 -17.10 -6.64 17.20
C VAL A 39 -16.46 -5.30 16.86
N ILE A 40 -15.22 -5.38 16.36
CA ILE A 40 -14.46 -4.24 15.81
C ILE A 40 -14.72 -4.18 14.31
N VAL A 41 -15.27 -3.07 13.84
CA VAL A 41 -15.48 -2.81 12.41
C VAL A 41 -14.40 -1.85 11.95
N PHE A 42 -13.66 -2.24 10.92
CA PHE A 42 -12.72 -1.34 10.23
C PHE A 42 -13.45 -0.60 9.12
N ASP A 43 -13.07 0.66 8.89
CA ASP A 43 -13.54 1.43 7.75
C ASP A 43 -12.84 1.01 6.46
N PHE A 44 -13.35 1.49 5.33
CA PHE A 44 -12.63 1.46 4.06
C PHE A 44 -11.33 2.27 4.16
N ILE A 45 -10.34 1.88 3.34
CA ILE A 45 -9.15 2.73 3.16
C ILE A 45 -9.55 3.88 2.25
N ARG A 46 -9.68 5.05 2.85
CA ARG A 46 -9.99 6.32 2.18
C ARG A 46 -8.72 6.96 1.59
N PRO A 47 -8.83 7.89 0.63
CA PRO A 47 -7.68 8.46 -0.07
C PRO A 47 -6.60 9.02 0.86
N GLU A 48 -6.96 9.72 1.93
CA GLU A 48 -6.04 10.28 2.91
C GLU A 48 -5.21 9.19 3.62
N VAL A 49 -5.87 8.15 4.10
CA VAL A 49 -5.21 6.99 4.74
C VAL A 49 -4.38 6.22 3.72
N ALA A 50 -4.86 6.10 2.49
CA ALA A 50 -4.14 5.44 1.40
C ALA A 50 -2.80 6.14 1.10
N ASN A 51 -2.78 7.47 1.13
CA ASN A 51 -1.57 8.26 0.95
C ASN A 51 -0.56 8.01 2.08
N GLU A 52 -1.02 8.02 3.33
CA GLU A 52 -0.16 7.73 4.49
C GLU A 52 0.44 6.32 4.41
N ILE A 53 -0.37 5.32 4.05
CA ILE A 53 0.08 3.94 3.86
C ILE A 53 1.13 3.86 2.76
N PHE A 54 0.89 4.50 1.61
CA PHE A 54 1.82 4.52 0.49
C PHE A 54 3.16 5.17 0.90
N ASP A 55 3.10 6.34 1.53
CA ASP A 55 4.30 7.06 1.97
C ASP A 55 5.11 6.24 2.98
N GLN A 56 4.43 5.62 3.94
CA GLN A 56 5.08 4.74 4.91
C GLN A 56 5.74 3.52 4.25
N MET A 57 5.11 2.91 3.24
CA MET A 57 5.66 1.77 2.51
C MET A 57 6.90 2.14 1.70
N VAL A 58 6.86 3.27 0.98
CA VAL A 58 7.99 3.74 0.18
C VAL A 58 9.16 4.12 1.10
N ASP A 59 8.90 4.86 2.18
CA ASP A 59 9.94 5.28 3.12
C ASP A 59 10.59 4.07 3.81
N ASN A 60 9.82 3.04 4.16
CA ASN A 60 10.36 1.80 4.71
C ASN A 60 11.20 1.04 3.68
N LEU A 61 10.75 0.95 2.44
CA LEU A 61 11.53 0.34 1.37
C LEU A 61 12.89 1.03 1.20
N LEU A 62 12.92 2.36 1.14
CA LEU A 62 14.17 3.10 0.98
C LEU A 62 15.11 2.90 2.18
N LYS A 63 14.57 2.82 3.41
CA LYS A 63 15.34 2.47 4.61
C LYS A 63 15.90 1.05 4.54
N ASP A 64 15.10 0.09 4.11
CA ASP A 64 15.52 -1.31 3.98
C ASP A 64 16.64 -1.43 2.93
N VAL A 65 16.49 -0.77 1.78
CA VAL A 65 17.51 -0.72 0.73
C VAL A 65 18.80 -0.06 1.21
N ASN A 66 18.71 1.02 1.99
CA ASN A 66 19.87 1.64 2.64
C ASN A 66 20.57 0.71 3.63
N SER A 67 19.81 -0.09 4.39
CA SER A 67 20.39 -1.09 5.31
C SER A 67 21.18 -2.20 4.59
N LEU A 68 20.87 -2.44 3.31
CA LEU A 68 21.60 -3.37 2.44
C LEU A 68 22.85 -2.74 1.80
N GLY A 69 23.13 -1.45 2.05
CA GLY A 69 24.31 -0.73 1.56
C GLY A 69 24.09 0.07 0.26
N TYR A 70 22.83 0.22 -0.18
CA TYR A 70 22.48 1.04 -1.35
C TYR A 70 21.78 2.33 -0.89
N ASP A 71 22.41 3.48 -1.09
CA ASP A 71 21.77 4.77 -0.82
C ASP A 71 20.87 5.12 -2.02
N VAL A 72 19.56 4.94 -1.89
CA VAL A 72 18.59 5.22 -2.97
C VAL A 72 17.63 6.32 -2.52
N THR A 73 17.51 7.36 -3.34
CA THR A 73 16.53 8.44 -3.17
C THR A 73 15.50 8.42 -4.28
N LEU A 74 14.34 9.04 -4.04
CA LEU A 74 13.23 9.12 -4.98
C LEU A 74 12.94 10.59 -5.32
N SER A 75 12.88 10.92 -6.61
CA SER A 75 12.47 12.26 -7.04
C SER A 75 10.99 12.52 -6.69
N SER A 76 10.62 13.79 -6.49
CA SER A 76 9.22 14.15 -6.23
C SER A 76 8.31 13.75 -7.39
N ALA A 77 8.76 13.95 -8.64
CA ALA A 77 8.01 13.55 -9.82
C ALA A 77 7.78 12.04 -9.88
N ALA A 78 8.82 11.24 -9.61
CA ALA A 78 8.70 9.78 -9.57
C ALA A 78 7.77 9.31 -8.44
N ARG A 79 7.83 9.96 -7.27
CA ARG A 79 6.92 9.67 -6.13
C ARG A 79 5.47 9.90 -6.50
N GLU A 80 5.15 11.00 -7.18
CA GLU A 80 3.78 11.30 -7.59
C GLU A 80 3.24 10.33 -8.65
N VAL A 81 4.08 9.92 -9.60
CA VAL A 81 3.70 8.86 -10.56
C VAL A 81 3.41 7.55 -9.83
N LEU A 82 4.27 7.14 -8.90
CA LEU A 82 4.07 5.92 -8.11
C LEU A 82 2.81 6.01 -7.24
N ARG A 83 2.54 7.17 -6.63
CA ARG A 83 1.34 7.42 -5.84
C ARG A 83 0.09 7.22 -6.70
N GLY A 84 0.04 7.84 -7.88
CA GLY A 84 -1.07 7.67 -8.82
C GLY A 84 -1.29 6.21 -9.23
N LEU A 85 -0.21 5.48 -9.53
CA LEU A 85 -0.30 4.06 -9.90
C LEU A 85 -0.75 3.18 -8.73
N CYS A 86 -0.20 3.39 -7.54
CA CYS A 86 -0.43 2.52 -6.39
C CYS A 86 -1.78 2.75 -5.72
N LEU A 87 -2.36 3.94 -5.87
CA LEU A 87 -3.62 4.33 -5.25
C LEU A 87 -4.82 4.34 -6.23
N ALA A 88 -4.62 3.91 -7.49
CA ALA A 88 -5.66 3.90 -8.51
C ALA A 88 -6.84 2.98 -8.19
N ASP A 89 -6.60 1.88 -7.45
CA ASP A 89 -7.63 0.93 -7.02
C ASP A 89 -7.43 0.52 -5.55
N LEU A 90 -8.35 1.01 -4.70
CA LEU A 90 -8.38 0.73 -3.27
C LEU A 90 -9.35 -0.39 -2.88
N SER A 91 -9.97 -1.07 -3.84
CA SER A 91 -10.95 -2.15 -3.59
C SER A 91 -10.38 -3.31 -2.78
N ASN A 92 -9.07 -3.56 -2.92
CA ASN A 92 -8.34 -4.60 -2.21
C ASN A 92 -7.70 -4.11 -0.89
N GLY A 93 -8.02 -2.89 -0.45
CA GLY A 93 -7.46 -2.27 0.74
C GLY A 93 -5.93 -2.22 0.73
N GLY A 94 -5.31 -2.35 1.91
CA GLY A 94 -3.87 -2.12 2.08
C GLY A 94 -3.02 -3.16 1.35
N ARG A 95 -3.58 -4.35 1.09
CA ARG A 95 -2.94 -5.37 0.27
C ARG A 95 -2.84 -4.93 -1.20
N GLY A 96 -3.86 -4.22 -1.71
CA GLY A 96 -3.82 -3.62 -3.03
C GLY A 96 -2.64 -2.67 -3.18
N ILE A 97 -2.52 -1.71 -2.25
CA ILE A 97 -1.42 -0.74 -2.23
C ILE A 97 -0.06 -1.45 -2.19
N ARG A 98 0.11 -2.44 -1.29
CA ARG A 98 1.37 -3.21 -1.19
C ARG A 98 1.73 -3.91 -2.50
N ASN A 99 0.77 -4.58 -3.13
CA ASN A 99 1.00 -5.28 -4.39
C ASN A 99 1.42 -4.31 -5.51
N GLN A 100 0.82 -3.12 -5.54
CA GLN A 100 1.19 -2.10 -6.50
C GLN A 100 2.59 -1.54 -6.25
N VAL A 101 2.93 -1.23 -4.99
CA VAL A 101 4.30 -0.81 -4.61
C VAL A 101 5.33 -1.88 -5.00
N GLU A 102 5.00 -3.15 -4.79
CA GLU A 102 5.87 -4.25 -5.19
C GLU A 102 6.08 -4.32 -6.71
N SER A 103 4.99 -4.23 -7.48
CA SER A 103 5.00 -4.28 -8.95
C SER A 103 5.68 -3.07 -9.60
N HIS A 104 5.42 -1.87 -9.07
CA HIS A 104 5.81 -0.60 -9.68
C HIS A 104 7.10 0.00 -9.11
N LEU A 105 7.53 -0.42 -7.92
CA LEU A 105 8.74 0.10 -7.28
C LEU A 105 9.73 -0.99 -6.90
N ILE A 106 9.36 -1.95 -6.04
CA ILE A 106 10.32 -2.94 -5.49
C ILE A 106 10.95 -3.78 -6.60
N ASN A 107 10.11 -4.40 -7.43
CA ASN A 107 10.57 -5.30 -8.49
C ASN A 107 11.39 -4.54 -9.56
N PRO A 108 10.94 -3.38 -10.08
CA PRO A 108 11.75 -2.56 -10.97
C PRO A 108 13.06 -2.06 -10.35
N LEU A 109 13.06 -1.70 -9.06
CA LEU A 109 14.27 -1.21 -8.37
C LEU A 109 15.31 -2.30 -8.22
N SER A 110 14.89 -3.50 -7.83
CA SER A 110 15.79 -4.64 -7.78
C SER A 110 16.45 -4.91 -9.13
N ARG A 111 15.69 -4.85 -10.24
CA ARG A 111 16.23 -5.02 -11.58
C ARG A 111 17.19 -3.89 -11.96
N ALA A 112 16.78 -2.64 -11.75
CA ALA A 112 17.61 -1.48 -12.08
C ALA A 112 18.94 -1.48 -11.31
N LEU A 113 18.93 -1.79 -10.02
CA LEU A 113 20.16 -1.91 -9.23
C LEU A 113 21.06 -3.03 -9.74
N PHE A 114 20.50 -4.18 -10.09
CA PHE A 114 21.24 -5.31 -10.65
C PHE A 114 21.87 -4.97 -12.01
N ASP A 115 21.07 -4.43 -12.94
CA ASP A 115 21.49 -4.12 -14.32
C ASP A 115 22.56 -3.01 -14.37
N ASN A 116 22.52 -2.06 -13.43
CA ASN A 116 23.54 -1.01 -13.32
C ASN A 116 24.81 -1.46 -12.58
N GLY A 117 24.90 -2.74 -12.20
CA GLY A 117 26.02 -3.26 -11.41
C GLY A 117 26.21 -2.47 -10.12
N ALA A 118 25.11 -2.17 -9.43
CA ALA A 118 25.14 -1.27 -8.29
C ALA A 118 26.09 -1.77 -7.21
N GLY A 119 26.98 -0.88 -6.77
CA GLY A 119 28.00 -1.19 -5.77
C GLY A 119 27.67 -0.55 -4.42
N ALA A 120 28.04 -1.23 -3.34
CA ALA A 120 27.90 -0.69 -2.00
C ALA A 120 28.60 0.68 -1.88
N GLY A 121 27.95 1.63 -1.21
CA GLY A 121 28.49 2.97 -0.97
C GLY A 121 28.30 3.97 -2.12
N ARG A 122 27.59 3.60 -3.18
CA ARG A 122 27.13 4.55 -4.22
C ARG A 122 25.73 5.04 -3.90
N ARG A 123 25.47 6.31 -4.23
CA ARG A 123 24.15 6.91 -4.19
C ARG A 123 23.46 6.80 -5.54
N TYR A 124 22.17 6.51 -5.50
CA TYR A 124 21.31 6.45 -6.65
C TYR A 124 20.07 7.29 -6.42
N ARG A 125 19.54 7.85 -7.50
CA ARG A 125 18.28 8.57 -7.51
C ARG A 125 17.36 7.98 -8.56
N ILE A 126 16.15 7.63 -8.15
CA ILE A 126 15.07 7.27 -9.07
C ILE A 126 14.52 8.59 -9.62
N GLU A 127 14.89 8.91 -10.85
CA GLU A 127 14.56 10.20 -11.46
C GLU A 127 13.16 10.17 -12.09
N SER A 128 12.84 9.09 -12.81
CA SER A 128 11.53 8.92 -13.43
C SER A 128 11.01 7.49 -13.32
N VAL A 129 9.67 7.35 -13.28
CA VAL A 129 8.94 6.07 -13.28
C VAL A 129 8.03 6.08 -14.50
N ARG A 130 8.07 5.03 -15.32
CA ARG A 130 7.23 4.91 -16.53
C ARG A 130 6.42 3.62 -16.46
N PRO A 131 5.08 3.71 -16.36
CA PRO A 131 4.23 2.52 -16.41
C PRO A 131 4.25 1.91 -17.81
N GLY A 132 4.18 0.59 -17.87
CA GLY A 132 4.19 -0.22 -19.10
C GLY A 132 3.87 -1.68 -18.77
N PRO A 133 4.05 -2.63 -19.72
CA PRO A 133 3.86 -4.07 -19.46
C PRO A 133 4.70 -4.57 -18.28
N SER A 134 5.87 -3.96 -18.10
CA SER A 134 6.59 -3.93 -16.83
C SER A 134 6.95 -2.47 -16.55
N THR A 135 6.95 -2.08 -15.28
CA THR A 135 7.32 -0.71 -14.92
C THR A 135 8.81 -0.53 -15.06
N THR A 136 9.19 0.55 -15.74
CA THR A 136 10.58 0.96 -15.92
C THR A 136 10.87 2.14 -15.03
N ILE A 137 12.01 2.10 -14.35
CA ILE A 137 12.54 3.22 -13.58
C ILE A 137 13.89 3.63 -14.12
N GLU A 138 14.06 4.95 -14.19
CA GLU A 138 15.32 5.59 -14.56
C GLU A 138 16.13 5.84 -13.29
N LEU A 139 17.23 5.12 -13.16
CA LEU A 139 18.13 5.20 -12.02
C LEU A 139 19.39 5.98 -12.41
N VAL A 140 19.68 7.07 -11.72
CA VAL A 140 20.86 7.91 -11.96
C VAL A 140 21.84 7.74 -10.80
N SER A 141 23.12 7.50 -11.07
CA SER A 141 24.15 7.50 -10.03
C SER A 141 24.51 8.92 -9.64
N GLU A 142 24.51 9.22 -8.34
CA GLU A 142 24.96 10.50 -7.80
C GLU A 142 26.35 10.36 -7.16
N PRO A 143 27.19 11.40 -7.25
CA PRO A 143 28.42 11.45 -6.46
C PRO A 143 28.07 11.43 -4.96
N PRO A 144 28.92 10.82 -4.12
CA PRO A 144 28.75 10.87 -2.67
C PRO A 144 28.77 12.34 -2.18
N PRO A 145 28.04 12.66 -1.10
CA PRO A 145 28.02 14.00 -0.50
C PRO A 145 29.36 14.40 0.11
#